data_AF-A0A2E3C4H3-F1
#
_entry.id   AF-A0A2E3C4H3-F1
#
_cell.length_a   1.000
_cell.length_b   1.000
_cell.length_c   1.000
_cell.angle_alpha   90.00
_cell.angle_beta   90.00
_cell.angle_gamma   90.00
#
_symmetry.space_group_name_H-M   'P 1'
#
loop_
_entity.id
_entity.type
_entity.pdbx_description
1 polymer ?
#
loop_
_entity_poly.entity_id
_entity_poly.type
_entity_poly.pdbx_seq_one_letter_code
_entity_poly.pdbx_strand_id
1 'polypeptide(L)'
;MTTFWHYTLRGEAQAPISTEQLTDLIKSSGITRYELIWKKGMKKWEPAGKHFDEHFTLYQEKKPIFWKHGLSLVLLVVMLLAIQLTVSLPMHAVVKALFFLIFAGICYTTAVLLRRLYILAKRLTLKKNKNAGLGLKAGTMALSVILGGIFLVQLKTMNQITSTKMAMNQLKEYSFKVNDPTNPQKLMIEGNIGPDFAKTLDGILQKFPSIKIIEVTSGGGLLGETLKAAQIIEQRPQIAVHAKKQCASGCIVILFSAQERWADHDVKLGFHGASNLVGSDDPAELKKHNLHLRLADAYLEKRHVPQDVLPHKYSSTDTKFYYVEAPRLLESGSLTAIMKDGKLLRSASALNKKTTVSKGRIARTPPAPQRAAQTNTQTLQNQAAPPMTKEQILKAEEKTLGMLFGAIGKKRKPIMEKYFETLKQVMHNPEIRTRAVRDLMNQLYPDIYDEAGDLEIMLYLDAFMGQIQYLANQNEWVACVYYDSPQEFIERSVVDMQNLTY
;
A
#
# COMPACT_ATOMS: atom_id res chain seq x y z
N MET A 1 69.91 54.99 -19.29
CA MET A 1 69.72 53.75 -20.07
C MET A 1 68.31 53.24 -19.83
N THR A 2 67.50 53.12 -20.89
CA THR A 2 66.12 52.63 -20.78
C THR A 2 66.15 51.16 -20.44
N THR A 3 65.55 50.77 -19.30
CA THR A 3 65.46 49.37 -18.90
C THR A 3 64.23 48.74 -19.54
N PHE A 4 64.42 47.65 -20.28
CA PHE A 4 63.33 46.91 -20.90
C PHE A 4 63.01 45.64 -20.11
N TRP A 5 61.72 45.36 -19.95
CA TRP A 5 61.19 44.18 -19.28
C TRP A 5 60.51 43.27 -20.29
N HIS A 6 60.77 41.98 -20.17
CA HIS A 6 60.00 40.91 -20.78
C HIS A 6 59.01 40.39 -19.74
N TYR A 7 57.84 39.95 -20.18
CA TYR A 7 56.81 39.36 -19.33
C TYR A 7 56.20 38.14 -20.01
N THR A 8 55.68 37.20 -19.24
CA THR A 8 54.84 36.14 -19.76
C THR A 8 53.39 36.58 -19.78
N LEU A 9 52.62 36.09 -20.75
CA LEU A 9 51.17 36.16 -20.72
C LEU A 9 50.64 34.79 -21.15
N ARG A 10 49.92 34.10 -20.27
CA ARG A 10 49.42 32.72 -20.53
C ARG A 10 50.51 31.72 -20.90
N GLY A 11 51.70 31.87 -20.32
CA GLY A 11 52.84 30.97 -20.54
C GLY A 11 53.70 31.30 -21.77
N GLU A 12 53.35 32.32 -22.56
CA GLU A 12 54.15 32.78 -23.70
C GLU A 12 54.90 34.06 -23.37
N ALA A 13 56.19 34.10 -23.71
CA ALA A 13 57.02 35.29 -23.51
C ALA A 13 56.65 36.38 -24.52
N GLN A 14 56.45 37.59 -24.01
CA GLN A 14 56.03 38.74 -24.80
C GLN A 14 57.22 39.67 -25.13
N ALA A 15 56.99 40.55 -26.10
CA ALA A 15 57.99 41.53 -26.54
C ALA A 15 58.44 42.45 -25.39
N PRO A 16 59.70 42.93 -25.41
CA PRO A 16 60.21 43.82 -24.38
C PRO A 16 59.43 45.15 -24.36
N ILE A 17 59.03 45.56 -23.16
CA ILE A 17 58.31 46.81 -22.92
C ILE A 17 59.06 47.68 -21.90
N SER A 18 58.78 48.98 -21.88
CA SER A 18 59.33 49.88 -20.87
C SER A 18 58.73 49.62 -19.49
N THR A 19 59.39 50.09 -18.43
CA THR A 19 58.83 50.01 -17.07
C THR A 19 57.47 50.70 -16.96
N GLU A 20 57.25 51.85 -17.61
CA GLU A 20 55.95 52.53 -17.62
C GLU A 20 54.85 51.69 -18.28
N GLN A 21 55.15 51.11 -19.45
CA GLN A 21 54.20 50.24 -20.15
C GLN A 21 53.85 49.00 -19.31
N LEU A 22 54.84 48.43 -18.59
CA LEU A 22 54.61 47.30 -17.71
C LEU A 22 53.73 47.69 -16.52
N THR A 23 53.97 48.85 -15.91
CA THR A 23 53.14 49.39 -14.82
C THR A 23 51.72 49.68 -15.29
N ASP A 24 51.52 50.20 -16.50
CA ASP A 24 50.19 50.44 -17.07
C ASP A 24 49.45 49.13 -17.37
N LEU A 25 50.16 48.10 -17.82
CA LEU A 25 49.60 46.74 -17.97
C LEU A 25 49.20 46.13 -16.63
N ILE A 26 49.98 46.36 -15.56
CA ILE A 26 49.64 45.92 -14.21
C ILE A 26 48.37 46.64 -13.72
N LYS A 27 48.30 47.98 -13.84
CA LYS A 27 47.15 48.79 -13.42
C LYS A 27 45.87 48.44 -14.20
N SER A 28 45.99 48.13 -15.49
CA SER A 28 44.86 47.73 -16.35
C SER A 28 44.46 46.26 -16.19
N SER A 29 45.06 45.52 -15.26
CA SER A 29 44.82 44.07 -15.03
C SER A 29 45.20 43.16 -16.21
N GLY A 30 46.07 43.64 -17.11
CA GLY A 30 46.61 42.84 -18.21
C GLY A 30 47.65 41.80 -17.75
N ILE A 31 48.29 42.03 -16.60
CA ILE A 31 49.30 41.15 -16.01
C ILE A 31 48.94 40.91 -14.54
N THR A 32 48.99 39.66 -14.08
CA THR A 32 48.73 39.31 -12.68
C THR A 32 50.02 39.28 -11.86
N ARG A 33 49.91 39.32 -10.53
CA ARG A 33 51.08 39.26 -9.62
C ARG A 33 51.96 38.01 -9.79
N TYR A 34 51.41 36.95 -10.41
CA TYR A 34 52.06 35.67 -10.61
C TYR A 34 52.69 35.51 -12.01
N GLU A 35 52.35 36.39 -12.95
CA GLU A 35 52.99 36.40 -14.27
C GLU A 35 54.49 36.67 -14.09
N LEU A 36 55.30 35.97 -14.86
CA LEU A 36 56.74 36.03 -14.74
C LEU A 36 57.27 37.20 -15.57
N ILE A 37 58.19 37.95 -14.98
CA ILE A 37 58.90 39.04 -15.64
C ILE A 37 60.40 38.83 -15.55
N TRP A 38 61.11 39.40 -16.52
CA TRP A 38 62.56 39.33 -16.61
C TRP A 38 63.12 40.57 -17.28
N LYS A 39 64.27 41.07 -16.81
CA LYS A 39 65.07 42.09 -17.49
C LYS A 39 66.52 41.66 -17.57
N LYS A 40 67.26 42.25 -18.51
CA LYS A 40 68.69 42.00 -18.69
C LYS A 40 69.44 42.19 -17.37
N GLY A 41 70.16 41.15 -16.95
CA GLY A 41 70.89 41.09 -15.68
C GLY A 41 70.20 40.25 -14.59
N MET A 42 68.95 39.83 -14.77
CA MET A 42 68.30 38.88 -13.86
C MET A 42 68.73 37.44 -14.16
N LYS A 43 69.02 36.65 -13.12
CA LYS A 43 69.46 35.25 -13.26
C LYS A 43 68.35 34.29 -13.71
N LYS A 44 67.09 34.63 -13.43
CA LYS A 44 65.89 33.85 -13.78
C LYS A 44 64.68 34.77 -13.86
N TRP A 45 63.62 34.28 -14.50
CA TRP A 45 62.30 34.89 -14.48
C TRP A 45 61.74 34.90 -13.05
N GLU A 46 61.12 36.00 -12.65
CA GLU A 46 60.54 36.16 -11.31
C GLU A 46 59.12 36.72 -11.38
N PRO A 47 58.22 36.42 -10.43
CA PRO A 47 56.86 36.94 -10.43
C PRO A 47 56.83 38.48 -10.41
N ALA A 48 55.92 39.08 -11.16
CA ALA A 48 55.73 40.53 -11.24
C ALA A 48 55.50 41.17 -9.86
N GLY A 49 54.76 40.48 -8.98
CA GLY A 49 54.50 40.94 -7.62
C GLY A 49 55.75 41.09 -6.74
N LYS A 50 56.89 40.50 -7.12
CA LYS A 50 58.14 40.67 -6.36
C LYS A 50 58.83 42.01 -6.66
N HIS A 51 58.58 42.61 -7.83
CA HIS A 51 59.24 43.84 -8.29
C HIS A 51 58.32 45.04 -8.37
N PHE A 52 57.00 44.82 -8.38
CA PHE A 52 55.98 45.86 -8.58
C PHE A 52 54.82 45.71 -7.59
N ASP A 53 55.09 45.25 -6.36
CA ASP A 53 54.06 44.93 -5.36
C ASP A 53 53.17 46.14 -5.05
N GLU A 54 53.75 47.35 -5.01
CA GLU A 54 53.01 48.59 -4.77
C GLU A 54 51.96 48.93 -5.84
N HIS A 55 52.10 48.36 -7.05
CA HIS A 55 51.16 48.60 -8.16
C HIS A 55 50.03 47.58 -8.21
N PHE A 56 50.18 46.44 -7.53
CA PHE A 56 49.09 45.52 -7.27
C PHE A 56 48.28 46.02 -6.07
N THR A 57 47.57 47.15 -6.24
CA THR A 57 46.59 47.60 -5.24
C THR A 57 45.69 46.42 -4.88
N LEU A 58 45.65 46.08 -3.59
CA LEU A 58 44.91 44.94 -3.04
C LEU A 58 43.50 44.94 -3.65
N TYR A 59 43.31 44.13 -4.69
CA TYR A 59 41.99 43.68 -5.09
C TYR A 59 41.52 42.88 -3.89
N GLN A 60 40.85 43.54 -2.94
CA GLN A 60 40.25 42.87 -1.80
C GLN A 60 39.47 41.71 -2.40
N GLU A 61 39.94 40.49 -2.14
CA GLU A 61 39.25 39.29 -2.55
C GLU A 61 37.83 39.44 -2.05
N LYS A 62 36.90 39.76 -2.95
CA LYS A 62 35.48 39.69 -2.65
C LYS A 62 35.27 38.22 -2.35
N LYS A 63 35.23 37.89 -1.04
CA LYS A 63 34.96 36.54 -0.53
C LYS A 63 33.86 35.95 -1.41
N PRO A 64 34.08 34.76 -1.99
CA PRO A 64 33.17 34.21 -2.98
C PRO A 64 31.75 34.21 -2.38
N ILE A 65 30.85 34.88 -3.11
CA ILE A 65 29.44 35.10 -2.75
C ILE A 65 28.69 33.77 -2.46
N PHE A 66 29.30 32.62 -2.78
CA PHE A 66 28.83 31.28 -2.48
C PHE A 66 28.45 31.04 -1.02
N TRP A 67 29.13 31.65 -0.04
CA TRP A 67 28.84 31.35 1.37
C TRP A 67 27.47 31.87 1.84
N LYS A 68 26.98 32.97 1.27
CA LYS A 68 25.65 33.51 1.61
C LYS A 68 24.50 32.73 0.94
N HIS A 69 24.72 32.16 -0.23
CA HIS A 69 23.70 31.39 -0.94
C HIS A 69 23.65 29.92 -0.52
N GLY A 70 24.79 29.32 -0.17
CA GLY A 70 24.84 27.96 0.38
C GLY A 70 24.06 27.84 1.68
N LEU A 71 24.19 28.82 2.58
CA LEU A 71 23.44 28.82 3.85
C LEU A 71 21.93 28.94 3.65
N SER A 72 21.47 29.75 2.68
CA SER A 72 20.04 29.84 2.36
C SER A 72 19.48 28.54 1.78
N LEU A 73 20.25 27.82 0.96
CA LEU A 73 19.82 26.54 0.40
C LEU A 73 19.73 25.46 1.49
N VAL A 74 20.71 25.40 2.39
CA VAL A 74 20.70 24.46 3.52
C VAL A 74 19.52 24.76 4.45
N LEU A 75 19.25 26.03 4.75
CA LEU A 75 18.09 26.43 5.56
C LEU A 75 16.75 26.08 4.89
N LEU A 76 16.64 26.23 3.57
CA LEU A 76 15.46 25.83 2.82
C LEU A 76 15.22 24.31 2.92
N VAL A 77 16.27 23.50 2.74
CA VAL A 77 16.17 22.03 2.82
C VAL A 77 15.82 21.58 4.24
N VAL A 78 16.45 22.15 5.27
CA VAL A 78 16.14 21.85 6.68
C VAL A 78 14.69 22.26 7.01
N MET A 79 14.21 23.39 6.49
CA MET A 79 12.84 23.84 6.69
C MET A 79 11.83 22.92 5.98
N LEU A 80 12.13 22.46 4.75
CA LEU A 80 11.28 21.49 4.03
C LEU A 80 11.22 20.14 4.76
N LEU A 81 12.33 19.68 5.34
CA LEU A 81 12.37 18.48 6.18
C LEU A 81 11.58 18.66 7.50
N ALA A 82 11.66 19.84 8.12
CA ALA A 82 10.85 20.16 9.31
C ALA A 82 9.34 20.21 8.98
N ILE A 83 8.99 20.75 7.81
CA ILE A 83 7.61 20.71 7.29
C ILE A 83 7.14 19.26 7.13
N GLN A 84 7.96 18.39 6.53
CA GLN A 84 7.65 16.96 6.39
C GLN A 84 7.37 16.26 7.73
N LEU A 85 8.12 16.61 8.78
CA LEU A 85 7.88 16.07 10.14
C LEU A 85 6.56 16.56 10.74
N THR A 86 6.18 17.82 10.52
CA THR A 86 4.98 18.41 11.15
C THR A 86 3.66 17.96 10.53
N VAL A 87 3.65 17.56 9.25
CA VAL A 87 2.46 17.04 8.54
C VAL A 87 1.98 15.68 9.10
N SER A 88 2.81 15.00 9.89
CA SER A 88 2.46 13.72 10.52
C SER A 88 1.59 13.85 11.79
N LEU A 89 1.35 15.07 12.29
CA LEU A 89 0.59 15.33 13.52
C LEU A 89 -0.83 15.87 13.23
N PRO A 90 -1.85 15.54 14.05
CA PRO A 90 -3.21 16.02 13.85
C PRO A 90 -3.30 17.53 14.20
N MET A 91 -3.42 18.38 13.18
CA MET A 91 -3.33 19.84 13.35
C MET A 91 -4.69 20.55 13.46
N HIS A 92 -4.85 21.38 14.50
CA HIS A 92 -5.95 22.35 14.68
C HIS A 92 -5.89 23.51 13.65
N ALA A 93 -6.99 24.25 13.48
CA ALA A 93 -7.15 25.33 12.50
C ALA A 93 -6.06 26.43 12.57
N VAL A 94 -5.57 26.75 13.77
CA VAL A 94 -4.51 27.73 14.00
C VAL A 94 -3.20 27.30 13.32
N VAL A 95 -2.90 26.00 13.32
CA VAL A 95 -1.65 25.51 12.72
C VAL A 95 -1.75 25.47 11.20
N LYS A 96 -2.94 25.22 10.64
CA LYS A 96 -3.18 25.38 9.19
C LYS A 96 -2.97 26.83 8.75
N ALA A 97 -3.44 27.81 9.52
CA ALA A 97 -3.25 29.22 9.22
C ALA A 97 -1.76 29.64 9.28
N LEU A 98 -1.04 29.21 10.33
CA LEU A 98 0.41 29.43 10.44
C LEU A 98 1.18 28.77 9.29
N PHE A 99 0.77 27.57 8.88
CA PHE A 99 1.36 26.88 7.73
C PHE A 99 1.18 27.67 6.43
N PHE A 100 -0.03 28.17 6.15
CA PHE A 100 -0.30 29.01 4.98
C PHE A 100 0.55 30.29 4.98
N LEU A 101 0.72 30.93 6.14
CA LEU A 101 1.54 32.15 6.28
C LEU A 101 3.03 31.86 6.04
N ILE A 102 3.56 30.77 6.62
CA ILE A 102 4.95 30.36 6.40
C ILE A 102 5.18 30.03 4.91
N PHE A 103 4.26 29.28 4.30
CA PHE A 103 4.32 28.92 2.89
C PHE A 103 4.26 30.15 1.97
N ALA A 104 3.35 31.08 2.22
CA ALA A 104 3.28 32.35 1.49
C ALA A 104 4.60 33.14 1.61
N GLY A 105 5.22 33.14 2.80
CA GLY A 105 6.55 33.71 3.02
C GLY A 105 7.64 33.04 2.19
N ILE A 106 7.64 31.72 2.08
CA ILE A 106 8.60 30.96 1.25
C ILE A 106 8.39 31.28 -0.24
N CYS A 107 7.15 31.28 -0.73
CA CYS A 107 6.85 31.64 -2.11
C CYS A 107 7.30 33.07 -2.44
N TYR A 108 7.03 34.02 -1.54
CA TYR A 108 7.43 35.41 -1.69
C TYR A 108 8.96 35.57 -1.72
N THR A 109 9.68 34.96 -0.77
CA THR A 109 11.15 35.04 -0.72
C THR A 109 11.81 34.36 -1.92
N THR A 110 11.27 33.23 -2.37
CA THR A 110 11.73 32.54 -3.59
C THR A 110 11.51 33.40 -4.83
N ALA A 111 10.34 34.04 -4.97
CA ALA A 111 10.06 34.96 -6.07
C ALA A 111 11.01 36.17 -6.09
N VAL A 112 11.33 36.73 -4.92
CA VAL A 112 12.30 37.83 -4.79
C VAL A 112 13.71 37.38 -5.18
N LEU A 113 14.14 36.19 -4.76
CA LEU A 113 15.44 35.62 -5.12
C LEU A 113 15.54 35.34 -6.62
N LEU A 114 14.52 34.73 -7.22
CA LEU A 114 14.45 34.49 -8.66
C LEU A 114 14.48 35.81 -9.44
N ARG A 115 13.77 36.84 -8.99
CA ARG A 115 13.82 38.19 -9.60
C ARG A 115 15.23 38.79 -9.53
N ARG A 116 15.92 38.66 -8.40
CA ARG A 116 17.30 39.17 -8.24
C ARG A 116 18.29 38.40 -9.11
N LEU A 117 18.19 37.07 -9.16
CA LEU A 117 18.99 36.22 -10.03
C LEU A 117 18.74 36.52 -11.51
N TYR A 118 17.49 36.76 -11.90
CA TYR A 118 17.13 37.18 -13.25
C TYR A 118 17.77 38.54 -13.61
N ILE A 119 17.70 39.53 -12.71
CA ILE A 119 18.33 40.85 -12.94
C ILE A 119 19.85 40.70 -13.06
N LEU A 120 20.48 39.90 -12.20
CA LEU A 120 21.91 39.64 -12.22
C LEU A 120 22.32 38.94 -13.52
N ALA A 121 21.61 37.87 -13.90
CA ALA A 121 21.85 37.13 -15.12
C ALA A 121 21.62 38.00 -16.37
N LYS A 122 20.59 38.87 -16.38
CA LYS A 122 20.35 39.85 -17.45
C LYS A 122 21.54 40.82 -17.57
N ARG A 123 22.07 41.32 -16.45
CA ARG A 123 23.27 42.19 -16.46
C ARG A 123 24.51 41.47 -16.97
N LEU A 124 24.67 40.18 -16.67
CA LEU A 124 25.81 39.37 -17.12
C LEU A 124 25.68 38.92 -18.59
N THR A 125 24.48 38.58 -19.06
CA THR A 125 24.23 38.11 -20.43
C THR A 125 24.16 39.23 -21.46
N LEU A 126 23.73 40.44 -21.07
CA LEU A 126 23.78 41.64 -21.92
C LEU A 126 25.22 42.01 -22.35
N LYS A 127 26.25 41.44 -21.72
CA LYS A 127 27.65 41.70 -22.06
C LYS A 127 28.29 40.71 -23.04
N LYS A 128 27.65 39.58 -23.44
CA LYS A 128 28.36 38.64 -24.34
C LYS A 128 27.57 37.73 -25.29
N ASN A 129 26.26 37.48 -25.16
CA ASN A 129 25.53 36.68 -26.16
C ASN A 129 24.00 36.78 -26.02
N LYS A 130 23.27 37.14 -27.09
CA LYS A 130 21.81 37.35 -27.08
C LYS A 130 20.99 36.07 -26.81
N ASN A 131 21.56 34.88 -27.04
CA ASN A 131 20.82 33.61 -26.93
C ASN A 131 20.83 32.99 -25.51
N ALA A 132 21.75 33.42 -24.63
CA ALA A 132 21.86 32.87 -23.27
C ALA A 132 20.67 33.23 -22.35
N GLY A 133 19.98 34.34 -22.64
CA GLY A 133 18.78 34.76 -21.88
C GLY A 133 17.56 33.85 -22.09
N LEU A 134 17.52 33.09 -23.19
CA LEU A 134 16.41 32.20 -23.51
C LEU A 134 16.48 30.89 -22.67
N GLY A 135 17.68 30.32 -22.55
CA GLY A 135 17.91 29.10 -21.76
C GLY A 135 17.59 29.27 -20.26
N LEU A 136 17.92 30.43 -19.69
CA LEU A 136 17.62 30.70 -18.28
C LEU A 136 16.11 30.83 -18.02
N LYS A 137 15.36 31.47 -18.93
CA LYS A 137 13.89 31.57 -18.83
C LYS A 137 13.24 30.18 -18.90
N ALA A 138 13.70 29.34 -19.82
CA ALA A 138 13.21 27.97 -19.97
C ALA A 138 13.49 27.13 -18.71
N GLY A 139 14.70 27.21 -18.15
CA GLY A 139 15.05 26.51 -16.91
C GLY A 139 14.19 26.90 -15.71
N THR A 140 13.91 28.20 -15.53
CA THR A 140 13.05 28.67 -14.42
C THR A 140 11.60 28.24 -14.57
N MET A 141 11.07 28.20 -15.81
CA MET A 141 9.72 27.70 -16.09
C MET A 141 9.61 26.20 -15.81
N ALA A 142 10.57 25.40 -16.29
CA ALA A 142 10.58 23.96 -16.06
C ALA A 142 10.60 23.62 -14.56
N LEU A 143 11.43 24.32 -13.77
CA LEU A 143 11.50 24.09 -12.33
C LEU A 143 10.18 24.45 -11.62
N SER A 144 9.52 25.52 -12.05
CA SER A 144 8.25 25.97 -11.48
C SER A 144 7.12 24.97 -11.77
N VAL A 145 7.10 24.39 -12.97
CA VAL A 145 6.15 23.34 -13.34
C VAL A 145 6.37 22.07 -12.51
N ILE A 146 7.62 21.64 -12.31
CA ILE A 146 7.92 20.45 -11.51
C ILE A 146 7.51 20.66 -10.04
N LEU A 147 7.86 21.80 -9.45
CA LEU A 147 7.49 22.11 -8.06
C LEU A 147 5.98 22.26 -7.89
N GLY A 148 5.29 22.88 -8.86
CA GLY A 148 3.83 22.98 -8.88
C GLY A 148 3.16 21.60 -9.00
N GLY A 149 3.69 20.71 -9.82
CA GLY A 149 3.20 19.33 -9.98
C GLY A 149 3.32 18.52 -8.68
N ILE A 150 4.48 18.56 -8.02
CA ILE A 150 4.68 17.90 -6.72
C ILE A 150 3.69 18.43 -5.68
N PHE A 151 3.47 19.75 -5.64
CA PHE A 151 2.53 20.38 -4.72
C PHE A 151 1.07 19.94 -4.95
N LEU A 152 0.63 19.86 -6.21
CA LEU A 152 -0.73 19.38 -6.54
C LEU A 152 -0.93 17.92 -6.14
N VAL A 153 0.07 17.06 -6.34
CA VAL A 153 0.04 15.66 -5.88
C VAL A 153 -0.09 15.60 -4.36
N GLN A 154 0.64 16.43 -3.63
CA GLN A 154 0.57 16.49 -2.16
C GLN A 154 -0.77 17.01 -1.63
N LEU A 155 -1.39 18.00 -2.29
CA LEU A 155 -2.73 18.47 -1.90
C LEU A 155 -3.79 17.38 -2.10
N LYS A 156 -3.71 16.60 -3.19
CA LYS A 156 -4.63 15.49 -3.44
C LYS A 156 -4.51 14.40 -2.36
N THR A 157 -3.28 13.99 -2.01
CA THR A 157 -3.05 12.97 -0.97
C THR A 157 -3.46 13.46 0.42
N MET A 158 -3.25 14.74 0.75
CA MET A 158 -3.68 15.32 2.04
C MET A 158 -5.20 15.36 2.21
N ASN A 159 -5.95 15.68 1.16
CA ASN A 159 -7.41 15.65 1.20
C ASN A 159 -7.93 14.21 1.41
N GLN A 160 -7.32 13.22 0.76
CA GLN A 160 -7.68 11.81 0.96
C GLN A 160 -7.34 11.32 2.37
N ILE A 161 -6.17 11.66 2.92
CA ILE A 161 -5.78 11.24 4.28
C ILE A 161 -6.71 11.88 5.33
N THR A 162 -7.08 13.15 5.17
CA THR A 162 -7.95 13.83 6.14
C THR A 162 -9.40 13.36 6.07
N SER A 163 -9.95 13.11 4.88
CA SER A 163 -11.29 12.52 4.74
C SER A 163 -11.34 11.10 5.32
N THR A 164 -10.29 10.30 5.08
CA THR A 164 -10.20 8.93 5.61
C THR A 164 -10.05 8.94 7.13
N LYS A 165 -9.20 9.81 7.70
CA LYS A 165 -9.07 9.95 9.16
C LYS A 165 -10.36 10.46 9.83
N MET A 166 -11.09 11.37 9.19
CA MET A 166 -12.37 11.87 9.72
C MET A 166 -13.45 10.78 9.65
N ALA A 167 -13.56 10.04 8.54
CA ALA A 167 -14.45 8.89 8.43
C ALA A 167 -14.08 7.78 9.44
N MET A 168 -12.79 7.53 9.65
CA MET A 168 -12.30 6.54 10.62
C MET A 168 -12.53 6.96 12.08
N ASN A 169 -12.45 8.26 12.41
CA ASN A 169 -12.76 8.74 13.75
C ASN A 169 -14.26 8.67 14.08
N GLN A 170 -15.14 8.85 13.08
CA GLN A 170 -16.58 8.59 13.24
C GLN A 170 -16.88 7.10 13.50
N LEU A 171 -15.95 6.18 13.19
CA LEU A 171 -16.09 4.76 13.49
C LEU A 171 -15.57 4.37 14.88
N LYS A 172 -14.94 5.27 15.65
CA LYS A 172 -14.50 4.99 17.05
C LYS A 172 -15.66 5.04 18.07
N GLU A 173 -16.89 4.83 17.61
CA GLU A 173 -18.08 4.74 18.45
C GLU A 173 -18.27 3.32 18.95
N TYR A 174 -17.27 2.75 19.63
CA TYR A 174 -17.43 1.49 20.36
C TYR A 174 -16.99 1.61 21.81
N SER A 175 -17.55 0.75 22.66
CA SER A 175 -17.18 0.63 24.06
C SER A 175 -16.99 -0.83 24.44
N PHE A 176 -16.03 -1.05 25.34
CA PHE A 176 -15.78 -2.33 25.97
C PHE A 176 -16.03 -2.19 27.48
N LYS A 177 -16.88 -3.05 28.04
CA LYS A 177 -17.17 -3.08 29.47
C LYS A 177 -17.03 -4.50 29.99
N VAL A 178 -16.22 -4.68 31.03
CA VAL A 178 -16.10 -5.96 31.72
C VAL A 178 -17.13 -5.99 32.85
N ASN A 179 -17.87 -7.10 32.99
CA ASN A 179 -19.00 -7.18 33.92
C ASN A 179 -18.60 -6.97 35.39
N ASP A 180 -17.47 -7.56 35.79
CA ASP A 180 -16.90 -7.45 37.13
C ASP A 180 -15.37 -7.46 37.00
N PRO A 181 -14.68 -6.35 37.29
CA PRO A 181 -13.22 -6.29 37.21
C PRO A 181 -12.49 -7.23 38.18
N THR A 182 -13.16 -7.68 39.25
CA THR A 182 -12.58 -8.56 40.29
C THR A 182 -12.73 -10.04 39.95
N ASN A 183 -13.78 -10.42 39.21
CA ASN A 183 -13.97 -11.75 38.65
C ASN A 183 -14.55 -11.66 37.22
N PRO A 184 -13.71 -11.32 36.24
CA PRO A 184 -14.16 -11.01 34.90
C PRO A 184 -14.52 -12.30 34.15
N GLN A 185 -15.81 -12.51 33.93
CA GLN A 185 -16.34 -13.65 33.18
C GLN A 185 -16.91 -13.23 31.82
N LYS A 186 -17.28 -11.96 31.68
CA LYS A 186 -18.01 -11.44 30.53
C LYS A 186 -17.48 -10.09 30.08
N LEU A 187 -17.26 -9.98 28.78
CA LEU A 187 -16.96 -8.74 28.07
C LEU A 187 -18.20 -8.29 27.29
N MET A 188 -18.63 -7.05 27.48
CA MET A 188 -19.70 -6.42 26.72
C MET A 188 -19.08 -5.46 25.70
N ILE A 189 -19.45 -5.62 24.44
CA ILE A 189 -19.01 -4.81 23.32
C ILE A 189 -20.24 -4.13 22.72
N GLU A 190 -20.28 -2.80 22.73
CA GLU A 190 -21.37 -2.01 22.15
C GLU A 190 -20.81 -1.01 21.14
N GLY A 191 -21.45 -0.87 19.98
CA GLY A 191 -21.13 0.15 18.98
C GLY A 191 -20.45 -0.37 17.70
N ASN A 192 -19.92 0.52 16.87
CA ASN A 192 -19.39 0.19 15.54
C ASN A 192 -17.93 -0.31 15.60
N ILE A 193 -17.58 -1.28 14.76
CA ILE A 193 -16.22 -1.86 14.69
C ILE A 193 -15.29 -0.86 13.98
N GLY A 194 -14.62 -0.03 14.78
CA GLY A 194 -13.73 1.03 14.30
C GLY A 194 -12.25 0.66 14.27
N PRO A 195 -11.39 1.65 13.95
CA PRO A 195 -9.94 1.48 14.02
C PRO A 195 -9.51 1.12 15.44
N ASP A 196 -8.48 0.28 15.56
CA ASP A 196 -7.92 -0.23 16.82
C ASP A 196 -8.84 -1.19 17.60
N PHE A 197 -10.00 -1.57 17.06
CA PHE A 197 -10.94 -2.47 17.73
C PHE A 197 -10.29 -3.82 18.07
N ALA A 198 -9.62 -4.45 17.10
CA ALA A 198 -9.00 -5.76 17.29
C ALA A 198 -7.87 -5.69 18.33
N LYS A 199 -7.03 -4.66 18.25
CA LYS A 199 -5.95 -4.40 19.21
C LYS A 199 -6.50 -4.19 20.63
N THR A 200 -7.60 -3.45 20.76
CA THR A 200 -8.25 -3.18 22.05
C THR A 200 -8.84 -4.47 22.63
N LEU A 201 -9.52 -5.27 21.80
CA LEU A 201 -10.07 -6.56 22.19
C LEU A 201 -8.97 -7.50 22.71
N ASP A 202 -7.88 -7.65 21.96
CA ASP A 202 -6.76 -8.52 22.36
C ASP A 202 -6.14 -8.07 23.68
N GLY A 203 -5.89 -6.76 23.85
CA GLY A 203 -5.38 -6.22 25.11
C GLY A 203 -6.28 -6.50 26.32
N ILE A 204 -7.60 -6.45 26.14
CA ILE A 204 -8.58 -6.77 27.19
C ILE A 204 -8.56 -8.28 27.49
N LEU A 205 -8.57 -9.14 26.48
CA LEU A 205 -8.57 -10.59 26.66
C LEU A 205 -7.23 -11.11 27.23
N GLN A 206 -6.11 -10.44 26.96
CA GLN A 206 -4.84 -10.71 27.61
C GLN A 206 -4.86 -10.28 29.08
N LYS A 207 -5.44 -9.11 29.38
CA LYS A 207 -5.57 -8.61 30.75
C LYS A 207 -6.52 -9.46 31.60
N PHE A 208 -7.55 -10.03 30.99
CA PHE A 208 -8.61 -10.77 31.67
C PHE A 208 -8.82 -12.15 31.04
N PRO A 209 -7.89 -13.10 31.24
CA PRO A 209 -7.92 -14.41 30.58
C PRO A 209 -9.08 -15.31 31.06
N SER A 210 -9.77 -14.95 32.16
CA SER A 210 -10.93 -15.68 32.69
C SER A 210 -12.25 -15.36 31.97
N ILE A 211 -12.26 -14.40 31.03
CA ILE A 211 -13.44 -14.09 30.23
C ILE A 211 -13.83 -15.31 29.40
N LYS A 212 -15.10 -15.71 29.51
CA LYS A 212 -15.69 -16.84 28.78
C LYS A 212 -16.80 -16.43 27.83
N ILE A 213 -17.33 -15.22 27.98
CA ILE A 213 -18.47 -14.73 27.17
C ILE A 213 -18.14 -13.34 26.65
N ILE A 214 -18.28 -13.15 25.35
CA ILE A 214 -18.31 -11.84 24.70
C ILE A 214 -19.76 -11.56 24.30
N GLU A 215 -20.43 -10.64 25.00
CA GLU A 215 -21.71 -10.10 24.56
C GLU A 215 -21.45 -8.97 23.55
N VAL A 216 -22.06 -9.04 22.37
CA VAL A 216 -21.87 -8.04 21.31
C VAL A 216 -23.19 -7.45 20.83
N THR A 217 -23.23 -6.13 20.73
CA THR A 217 -24.28 -5.34 20.07
C THR A 217 -23.64 -4.35 19.12
N SER A 218 -23.70 -4.62 17.81
CA SER A 218 -22.96 -3.83 16.81
C SER A 218 -23.66 -3.81 15.45
N GLY A 219 -23.61 -2.65 14.78
CA GLY A 219 -23.97 -2.51 13.37
C GLY A 219 -22.92 -3.02 12.39
N GLY A 220 -21.74 -3.41 12.89
CA GLY A 220 -20.57 -3.78 12.10
C GLY A 220 -19.57 -2.63 11.95
N GLY A 221 -18.75 -2.65 10.90
CA GLY A 221 -17.72 -1.63 10.67
C GLY A 221 -16.59 -2.11 9.77
N LEU A 222 -15.36 -1.73 10.11
CA LEU A 222 -14.16 -2.05 9.33
C LEU A 222 -13.95 -3.57 9.22
N LEU A 223 -14.05 -4.10 8.00
CA LEU A 223 -13.90 -5.54 7.76
C LEU A 223 -12.50 -6.06 8.12
N GLY A 224 -11.45 -5.26 7.89
CA GLY A 224 -10.09 -5.60 8.30
C GLY A 224 -9.92 -5.74 9.82
N GLU A 225 -10.57 -4.88 10.61
CA GLU A 225 -10.54 -4.98 12.09
C GLU A 225 -11.43 -6.13 12.58
N THR A 226 -12.54 -6.37 11.89
CA THR A 226 -13.44 -7.49 12.12
C THR A 226 -12.73 -8.84 11.97
N LEU A 227 -12.02 -9.06 10.86
CA LEU A 227 -11.31 -10.32 10.58
C LEU A 227 -10.20 -10.57 11.61
N LYS A 228 -9.45 -9.53 11.99
CA LYS A 228 -8.44 -9.64 13.07
C LYS A 228 -9.09 -10.01 14.40
N ALA A 229 -10.20 -9.37 14.75
CA ALA A 229 -10.95 -9.69 15.97
C ALA A 229 -11.45 -11.14 15.96
N ALA A 230 -11.89 -11.64 14.81
CA ALA A 230 -12.29 -13.04 14.64
C ALA A 230 -11.13 -14.01 14.94
N GLN A 231 -9.93 -13.76 14.39
CA GLN A 231 -8.75 -14.57 14.68
C GLN A 231 -8.40 -14.58 16.17
N ILE A 232 -8.43 -13.41 16.83
CA ILE A 232 -8.17 -13.27 18.27
C ILE A 232 -9.13 -14.15 19.09
N ILE A 233 -10.41 -14.20 18.70
CA ILE A 233 -11.42 -15.02 19.37
C ILE A 233 -11.22 -16.51 19.07
N GLU A 234 -10.90 -16.88 17.82
CA GLU A 234 -10.67 -18.28 17.42
C GLU A 234 -9.50 -18.94 18.18
N GLN A 235 -8.47 -18.16 18.50
CA GLN A 235 -7.34 -18.62 19.34
C GLN A 235 -7.75 -18.94 20.79
N ARG A 236 -9.00 -18.67 21.18
CA ARG A 236 -9.52 -18.82 22.55
C ARG A 236 -10.81 -19.64 22.52
N PRO A 237 -10.73 -20.97 22.32
CA PRO A 237 -11.90 -21.83 22.08
C PRO A 237 -12.89 -21.87 23.25
N GLN A 238 -12.47 -21.48 24.45
CA GLN A 238 -13.32 -21.36 25.63
C GLN A 238 -14.27 -20.15 25.63
N ILE A 239 -14.08 -19.21 24.70
CA ILE A 239 -14.92 -18.01 24.59
C ILE A 239 -16.15 -18.32 23.74
N ALA A 240 -17.33 -18.06 24.31
CA ALA A 240 -18.58 -17.95 23.58
C ALA A 240 -18.81 -16.50 23.14
N VAL A 241 -19.38 -16.30 21.96
CA VAL A 241 -19.87 -14.99 21.52
C VAL A 241 -21.39 -15.00 21.51
N HIS A 242 -22.00 -14.01 22.17
CA HIS A 242 -23.43 -13.85 22.34
C HIS A 242 -23.90 -12.53 21.71
N ALA A 243 -24.58 -12.62 20.57
CA ALA A 243 -25.18 -11.46 19.92
C ALA A 243 -26.48 -11.03 20.61
N LYS A 244 -26.58 -9.74 20.94
CA LYS A 244 -27.72 -9.13 21.63
C LYS A 244 -28.21 -7.90 20.90
N LYS A 245 -29.53 -7.65 20.93
CA LYS A 245 -30.24 -6.52 20.27
C LYS A 245 -30.04 -6.43 18.75
N GLN A 246 -28.81 -6.22 18.29
CA GLN A 246 -28.41 -6.17 16.88
C GLN A 246 -26.98 -6.69 16.70
N CYS A 247 -26.76 -7.48 15.66
CA CYS A 247 -25.45 -7.83 15.15
C CYS A 247 -25.50 -7.87 13.63
N ALA A 248 -24.91 -6.88 12.97
CA ALA A 248 -24.99 -6.74 11.51
C ALA A 248 -23.60 -6.55 10.87
N SER A 249 -23.52 -6.82 9.57
CA SER A 249 -22.30 -6.62 8.77
C SER A 249 -21.10 -7.35 9.40
N GLY A 250 -19.97 -6.67 9.60
CA GLY A 250 -18.78 -7.23 10.28
C GLY A 250 -19.06 -7.86 11.64
N CYS A 251 -20.10 -7.44 12.39
CA CYS A 251 -20.46 -8.10 13.65
C CYS A 251 -20.78 -9.59 13.45
N ILE A 252 -21.38 -9.97 12.32
CA ILE A 252 -21.72 -11.37 12.01
C ILE A 252 -20.45 -12.24 11.98
N VAL A 253 -19.34 -11.72 11.46
CA VAL A 253 -18.06 -12.42 11.44
C VAL A 253 -17.52 -12.58 12.87
N ILE A 254 -17.66 -11.58 13.74
CA ILE A 254 -17.31 -11.68 15.16
C ILE A 254 -18.19 -12.72 15.87
N LEU A 255 -19.50 -12.70 15.64
CA LEU A 255 -20.43 -13.67 16.21
C LEU A 255 -20.01 -15.10 15.86
N PHE A 256 -19.68 -15.30 14.59
CA PHE A 256 -19.37 -16.63 14.10
C PHE A 256 -17.92 -17.06 14.30
N SER A 257 -17.10 -16.28 15.01
CA SER A 257 -15.72 -16.67 15.27
C SER A 257 -15.54 -17.64 16.42
N ALA A 258 -16.39 -17.54 17.44
CA ALA A 258 -16.39 -18.48 18.56
C ALA A 258 -16.84 -19.89 18.17
N GLN A 259 -16.41 -20.88 18.96
CA GLN A 259 -16.96 -22.24 18.87
C GLN A 259 -18.41 -22.27 19.37
N GLU A 260 -18.68 -21.52 20.43
CA GLU A 260 -20.02 -21.31 20.99
C GLU A 260 -20.59 -19.98 20.50
N ARG A 261 -21.68 -20.04 19.73
CA ARG A 261 -22.24 -18.92 18.97
C ARG A 261 -23.70 -18.76 19.35
N TRP A 262 -23.98 -17.77 20.19
CA TRP A 262 -25.28 -17.57 20.81
C TRP A 262 -25.95 -16.30 20.29
N ALA A 263 -27.27 -16.31 20.23
CA ALA A 263 -28.08 -15.17 19.82
C ALA A 263 -29.28 -15.03 20.76
N ASP A 264 -29.62 -13.82 21.18
CA ASP A 264 -30.95 -13.58 21.77
C ASP A 264 -32.03 -13.91 20.73
N HIS A 265 -33.18 -14.41 21.18
CA HIS A 265 -34.25 -14.85 20.28
C HIS A 265 -34.80 -13.77 19.35
N ASP A 266 -34.64 -12.50 19.72
CA ASP A 266 -35.15 -11.29 19.08
C ASP A 266 -34.02 -10.40 18.53
N VAL A 267 -32.79 -10.91 18.46
CA VAL A 267 -31.65 -10.15 17.92
C VAL A 267 -31.78 -9.96 16.41
N LYS A 268 -31.51 -8.74 15.94
CA LYS A 268 -31.45 -8.44 14.50
C LYS A 268 -30.10 -8.88 13.91
N LEU A 269 -30.08 -9.98 13.15
CA LEU A 269 -28.88 -10.50 12.47
C LEU A 269 -28.86 -10.04 11.01
N GLY A 270 -28.09 -9.00 10.71
CA GLY A 270 -28.12 -8.31 9.42
C GLY A 270 -26.94 -8.67 8.51
N PHE A 271 -27.24 -9.13 7.30
CA PHE A 271 -26.28 -9.41 6.24
C PHE A 271 -26.41 -8.37 5.13
N HIS A 272 -25.31 -7.92 4.54
CA HIS A 272 -25.31 -7.08 3.35
C HIS A 272 -23.93 -7.16 2.67
N GLY A 273 -23.85 -6.76 1.40
CA GLY A 273 -22.58 -6.63 0.69
C GLY A 273 -21.75 -5.48 1.28
N ALA A 274 -20.45 -5.69 1.51
CA ALA A 274 -19.62 -4.60 2.03
C ALA A 274 -19.54 -3.47 1.01
N SER A 275 -19.61 -2.25 1.52
CA SER A 275 -19.40 -1.03 0.77
C SER A 275 -17.97 -0.53 1.00
N ASN A 276 -17.35 0.01 -0.04
CA ASN A 276 -16.10 0.75 0.11
C ASN A 276 -16.37 2.01 0.96
N LEU A 277 -15.72 2.09 2.14
CA LEU A 277 -15.84 3.21 3.08
C LEU A 277 -15.35 4.54 2.51
N VAL A 278 -14.52 4.46 1.48
CA VAL A 278 -14.01 5.60 0.73
C VAL A 278 -14.35 5.26 -0.71
N GLY A 279 -15.03 6.17 -1.44
CA GLY A 279 -15.16 6.12 -2.91
C GLY A 279 -13.80 6.29 -3.58
N SER A 280 -12.84 5.48 -3.15
CA SER A 280 -11.47 5.43 -3.56
C SER A 280 -11.45 4.67 -4.87
N ASP A 281 -11.22 5.41 -5.95
CA ASP A 281 -10.94 4.82 -7.26
C ASP A 281 -9.51 4.23 -7.32
N ASP A 282 -8.77 4.18 -6.20
CA ASP A 282 -7.47 3.53 -6.14
C ASP A 282 -7.62 2.00 -6.31
N PRO A 283 -7.08 1.42 -7.40
CA PRO A 283 -7.15 -0.01 -7.66
C PRO A 283 -6.57 -0.87 -6.54
N ALA A 284 -5.55 -0.39 -5.82
CA ALA A 284 -4.91 -1.16 -4.75
C ALA A 284 -5.85 -1.33 -3.54
N GLU A 285 -6.50 -0.24 -3.11
CA GLU A 285 -7.45 -0.28 -1.99
C GLU A 285 -8.74 -1.04 -2.38
N LEU A 286 -9.21 -0.91 -3.62
CA LEU A 286 -10.32 -1.72 -4.14
C LEU A 286 -9.98 -3.22 -4.11
N LYS A 287 -8.77 -3.59 -4.55
CA LYS A 287 -8.31 -4.99 -4.54
C LYS A 287 -8.27 -5.54 -3.11
N LYS A 288 -7.74 -4.76 -2.16
CA LYS A 288 -7.69 -5.11 -0.74
C LYS A 288 -9.09 -5.25 -0.12
N HIS A 289 -10.02 -4.36 -0.48
CA HIS A 289 -11.41 -4.46 -0.04
C HIS A 289 -12.07 -5.74 -0.55
N ASN A 290 -11.96 -6.01 -1.86
CA ASN A 290 -12.50 -7.22 -2.49
C ASN A 290 -11.91 -8.49 -1.90
N LEU A 291 -10.62 -8.48 -1.54
CA LEU A 291 -9.98 -9.59 -0.84
C LEU A 291 -10.64 -9.83 0.52
N HIS A 292 -10.77 -8.80 1.36
CA HIS A 292 -11.41 -8.95 2.67
C HIS A 292 -12.86 -9.45 2.56
N LEU A 293 -13.60 -9.02 1.53
CA LEU A 293 -14.94 -9.52 1.22
C LEU A 293 -14.95 -11.02 0.97
N ARG A 294 -14.07 -11.50 0.08
CA ARG A 294 -13.94 -12.94 -0.20
C ARG A 294 -13.56 -13.74 1.05
N LEU A 295 -12.64 -13.21 1.86
CA LEU A 295 -12.25 -13.85 3.11
C LEU A 295 -13.41 -13.94 4.09
N ALA A 296 -14.19 -12.88 4.24
CA ALA A 296 -15.37 -12.88 5.11
C ALA A 296 -16.42 -13.89 4.63
N ASP A 297 -16.67 -13.98 3.33
CA ASP A 297 -17.64 -14.94 2.81
C ASP A 297 -17.18 -16.38 2.99
N ALA A 298 -15.94 -16.70 2.61
CA ALA A 298 -15.36 -18.03 2.85
C ALA A 298 -15.38 -18.40 4.33
N TYR A 299 -15.17 -17.41 5.20
CA TYR A 299 -15.26 -17.57 6.65
C TYR A 299 -16.68 -17.95 7.10
N LEU A 300 -17.70 -17.22 6.64
CA LEU A 300 -19.10 -17.49 6.96
C LEU A 300 -19.57 -18.84 6.43
N GLU A 301 -19.15 -19.21 5.22
CA GLU A 301 -19.43 -20.52 4.61
C GLU A 301 -18.91 -21.67 5.47
N LYS A 302 -17.65 -21.56 5.94
CA LYS A 302 -17.02 -22.55 6.83
C LYS A 302 -17.79 -22.73 8.15
N ARG A 303 -18.59 -21.73 8.55
CA ARG A 303 -19.45 -21.76 9.74
C ARG A 303 -20.91 -22.09 9.41
N HIS A 304 -21.16 -22.73 8.27
CA HIS A 304 -22.47 -23.22 7.83
C HIS A 304 -23.53 -22.12 7.68
N VAL A 305 -23.12 -20.87 7.46
CA VAL A 305 -24.06 -19.80 7.13
C VAL A 305 -24.75 -20.14 5.80
N PRO A 306 -26.09 -20.12 5.72
CA PRO A 306 -26.80 -20.49 4.51
C PRO A 306 -26.35 -19.68 3.30
N GLN A 307 -26.12 -20.37 2.18
CA GLN A 307 -25.60 -19.76 0.96
C GLN A 307 -26.48 -18.61 0.43
N ASP A 308 -27.78 -18.63 0.69
CA ASP A 308 -28.71 -17.58 0.24
C ASP A 308 -28.68 -16.32 1.12
N VAL A 309 -27.98 -16.35 2.27
CA VAL A 309 -27.84 -15.19 3.15
C VAL A 309 -26.45 -14.55 3.08
N LEU A 310 -25.53 -15.12 2.29
CA LEU A 310 -24.15 -14.63 2.21
C LEU A 310 -24.02 -13.27 1.51
N PRO A 311 -23.13 -12.39 2.00
CA PRO A 311 -22.90 -11.03 1.47
C PRO A 311 -22.65 -10.90 -0.04
N HIS A 312 -21.86 -11.78 -0.69
CA HIS A 312 -21.56 -11.66 -2.13
C HIS A 312 -22.80 -11.69 -3.05
N LYS A 313 -23.94 -12.19 -2.56
CA LYS A 313 -25.19 -12.20 -3.33
C LYS A 313 -25.86 -10.83 -3.39
N TYR A 314 -25.44 -9.90 -2.54
CA TYR A 314 -25.93 -8.54 -2.51
C TYR A 314 -24.95 -7.63 -3.24
N SER A 315 -25.47 -6.75 -4.11
CA SER A 315 -24.63 -5.76 -4.77
C SER A 315 -23.91 -4.89 -3.72
N SER A 316 -22.66 -4.52 -3.97
CA SER A 316 -21.92 -3.54 -3.14
C SER A 316 -22.58 -2.17 -3.12
N THR A 317 -23.53 -1.92 -4.03
CA THR A 317 -24.38 -0.72 -4.06
C THR A 317 -25.65 -0.85 -3.22
N ASP A 318 -26.02 -2.07 -2.81
CA ASP A 318 -27.23 -2.31 -2.02
C ASP A 318 -26.88 -2.21 -0.54
N THR A 319 -27.14 -1.04 0.03
CA THR A 319 -26.95 -0.76 1.46
C THR A 319 -28.04 -1.38 2.33
N LYS A 320 -29.01 -2.08 1.73
CA LYS A 320 -30.09 -2.72 2.49
C LYS A 320 -29.59 -3.96 3.20
N PHE A 321 -29.84 -3.99 4.50
CA PHE A 321 -29.63 -5.19 5.29
C PHE A 321 -30.70 -6.23 4.99
N TYR A 322 -30.25 -7.45 4.73
CA TYR A 322 -31.05 -8.65 4.77
C TYR A 322 -30.99 -9.24 6.18
N TYR A 323 -32.08 -9.14 6.93
CA TYR A 323 -32.14 -9.65 8.30
C TYR A 323 -32.59 -11.12 8.33
N VAL A 324 -31.93 -11.90 9.17
CA VAL A 324 -32.18 -13.33 9.35
C VAL A 324 -32.55 -13.62 10.79
N GLU A 325 -33.62 -14.38 11.00
CA GLU A 325 -34.06 -14.79 12.33
C GLU A 325 -33.12 -15.84 12.94
N ALA A 326 -32.84 -15.73 14.24
CA ALA A 326 -31.93 -16.65 14.95
C ALA A 326 -32.32 -18.15 14.83
N PRO A 327 -33.61 -18.56 14.87
CA PRO A 327 -34.01 -19.95 14.64
C PRO A 327 -33.49 -20.56 13.34
N ARG A 328 -33.47 -19.78 12.26
CA ARG A 328 -33.00 -20.26 10.95
C ARG A 328 -31.50 -20.56 10.96
N LEU A 329 -30.72 -19.69 11.60
CA LEU A 329 -29.27 -19.86 11.73
C LEU A 329 -28.90 -20.96 12.73
N LEU A 330 -29.76 -21.25 13.70
CA LEU A 330 -29.61 -22.42 14.57
C LEU A 330 -29.86 -23.72 13.78
N GLU A 331 -30.89 -23.75 12.93
CA GLU A 331 -31.26 -24.93 12.13
C GLU A 331 -30.22 -25.25 11.05
N SER A 332 -29.52 -24.26 10.50
CA SER A 332 -28.38 -24.47 9.61
C SER A 332 -27.08 -24.89 10.33
N GLY A 333 -27.04 -24.83 11.66
CA GLY A 333 -25.84 -25.09 12.46
C GLY A 333 -24.87 -23.90 12.58
N SER A 334 -25.25 -22.73 12.06
CA SER A 334 -24.45 -21.51 12.18
C SER A 334 -24.45 -20.97 13.61
N LEU A 335 -25.58 -21.03 14.32
CA LEU A 335 -25.66 -20.79 15.76
C LEU A 335 -25.61 -22.11 16.53
N THR A 336 -25.08 -22.08 17.75
CA THR A 336 -25.11 -23.23 18.67
C THR A 336 -26.23 -23.13 19.69
N ALA A 337 -26.67 -21.91 20.02
CA ALA A 337 -27.75 -21.67 20.95
C ALA A 337 -28.55 -20.39 20.66
N ILE A 338 -29.80 -20.40 21.12
CA ILE A 338 -30.68 -19.24 21.21
C ILE A 338 -30.96 -19.00 22.69
N MET A 339 -30.84 -17.74 23.10
CA MET A 339 -31.02 -17.27 24.46
C MET A 339 -32.33 -16.46 24.56
N LYS A 340 -32.96 -16.49 25.73
CA LYS A 340 -34.08 -15.61 26.09
C LYS A 340 -33.94 -15.21 27.55
N ASP A 341 -33.91 -13.91 27.81
CA ASP A 341 -33.76 -13.34 29.16
C ASP A 341 -32.54 -13.91 29.91
N GLY A 342 -31.44 -14.11 29.19
CA GLY A 342 -30.19 -14.67 29.72
C GLY A 342 -30.22 -16.18 30.00
N LYS A 343 -31.31 -16.88 29.65
CA LYS A 343 -31.45 -18.33 29.79
C LYS A 343 -31.43 -19.02 28.43
N LEU A 344 -30.91 -20.24 28.39
CA LEU A 344 -30.91 -21.07 27.19
C LEU A 344 -32.36 -21.40 26.79
N LEU A 345 -32.78 -20.95 25.60
CA LEU A 345 -34.10 -21.25 25.04
C LEU A 345 -34.04 -22.51 24.17
N ARG A 346 -33.07 -22.61 23.25
CA ARG A 346 -32.89 -23.73 22.31
C ARG A 346 -31.41 -23.93 22.01
N SER A 347 -30.96 -25.17 21.82
CA SER A 347 -29.59 -25.47 21.39
C SER A 347 -29.57 -26.46 20.22
N ALA A 348 -28.50 -26.41 19.42
CA ALA A 348 -28.29 -27.33 18.30
C ALA A 348 -28.23 -28.80 18.77
N SER A 349 -27.62 -29.05 19.94
CA SER A 349 -27.57 -30.39 20.54
C SER A 349 -28.95 -30.96 20.89
N ALA A 350 -29.90 -30.11 21.30
CA ALA A 350 -31.27 -30.52 21.58
C ALA A 350 -32.06 -30.86 20.31
N LEU A 351 -31.73 -30.24 19.18
CA LEU A 351 -32.36 -30.52 17.88
C LEU A 351 -32.00 -31.89 17.35
N ASN A 352 -30.71 -32.22 17.37
CA ASN A 352 -30.22 -33.51 16.87
C ASN A 352 -30.77 -34.71 17.66
N LYS A 353 -31.11 -34.52 18.95
CA LYS A 353 -31.68 -35.59 19.80
C LYS A 353 -33.12 -35.96 19.43
N LYS A 354 -33.91 -35.04 18.85
CA LYS A 354 -35.29 -35.31 18.40
C LYS A 354 -35.33 -36.08 17.08
N THR A 355 -34.36 -35.85 16.18
CA THR A 355 -34.33 -36.47 14.85
C THR A 355 -33.94 -37.95 14.88
N THR A 356 -33.24 -38.40 15.93
CA THR A 356 -32.82 -39.81 16.08
C THR A 356 -33.96 -40.75 16.47
N VAL A 357 -35.14 -40.23 16.87
CA VAL A 357 -36.29 -41.05 17.32
C VAL A 357 -37.29 -41.34 16.19
N SER A 358 -37.14 -40.74 15.00
CA SER A 358 -38.05 -40.99 13.86
C SER A 358 -37.30 -41.39 12.57
N LYS A 359 -36.57 -42.51 12.58
CA LYS A 359 -36.21 -43.19 11.32
C LYS A 359 -37.29 -44.19 10.92
N GLY A 360 -38.46 -43.66 10.56
CA GLY A 360 -39.43 -44.35 9.71
C GLY A 360 -39.08 -44.09 8.24
N ARG A 361 -39.10 -45.15 7.42
CA ARG A 361 -38.81 -45.17 5.97
C ARG A 361 -39.25 -43.89 5.24
N ILE A 362 -38.32 -43.26 4.52
CA ILE A 362 -38.63 -42.35 3.41
C ILE A 362 -38.15 -43.01 2.12
N ALA A 363 -39.10 -43.14 1.18
CA ALA A 363 -38.93 -43.72 -0.14
C ALA A 363 -37.99 -42.88 -1.03
N ARG A 364 -37.21 -43.57 -1.87
CA ARG A 364 -36.36 -42.94 -2.88
C ARG A 364 -37.21 -42.44 -4.06
N THR A 365 -37.10 -41.16 -4.39
CA THR A 365 -37.58 -40.57 -5.64
C THR A 365 -36.48 -40.67 -6.72
N PRO A 366 -36.81 -40.81 -8.02
CA PRO A 366 -35.84 -40.93 -9.10
C PRO A 366 -35.29 -39.56 -9.55
N PRO A 367 -34.11 -39.51 -10.19
CA PRO A 367 -33.50 -38.26 -10.64
C PRO A 367 -34.17 -37.70 -11.91
N ALA A 368 -34.27 -36.37 -11.97
CA ALA A 368 -34.77 -35.61 -13.12
C ALA A 368 -33.71 -35.48 -14.25
N PRO A 369 -34.12 -35.29 -15.51
CA PRO A 369 -33.22 -35.33 -16.67
C PRO A 369 -32.40 -34.04 -16.83
N GLN A 370 -31.14 -34.22 -17.22
CA GLN A 370 -30.19 -33.15 -17.55
C GLN A 370 -30.56 -32.48 -18.88
N ARG A 371 -30.64 -31.14 -18.88
CA ARG A 371 -30.79 -30.31 -20.09
C ARG A 371 -29.41 -29.86 -20.55
N ALA A 372 -29.03 -30.21 -21.78
CA ALA A 372 -27.82 -29.72 -22.44
C ALA A 372 -28.01 -28.25 -22.86
N ALA A 373 -27.05 -27.39 -22.50
CA ALA A 373 -26.93 -26.04 -23.04
C ALA A 373 -25.83 -26.04 -24.10
N GLN A 374 -26.17 -25.64 -25.32
CA GLN A 374 -25.23 -25.34 -26.39
C GLN A 374 -24.74 -23.90 -26.23
N THR A 375 -23.42 -23.72 -26.12
CA THR A 375 -22.76 -22.41 -26.23
C THR A 375 -22.07 -22.32 -27.58
N ASN A 376 -22.40 -21.27 -28.33
CA ASN A 376 -21.70 -20.84 -29.54
C ASN A 376 -20.42 -20.09 -29.14
N THR A 377 -19.26 -20.56 -29.59
CA THR A 377 -17.99 -19.85 -29.46
C THR A 377 -17.46 -19.51 -30.85
N GLN A 378 -17.35 -18.20 -31.14
CA GLN A 378 -16.65 -17.69 -32.32
C GLN A 378 -15.15 -17.91 -32.16
N THR A 379 -14.53 -18.50 -33.18
CA THR A 379 -13.12 -18.89 -33.22
C THR A 379 -12.24 -17.73 -33.67
N LEU A 380 -11.38 -17.22 -32.78
CA LEU A 380 -10.22 -16.41 -33.16
C LEU A 380 -9.08 -17.36 -33.54
N GLN A 381 -8.67 -17.36 -34.81
CA GLN A 381 -7.53 -18.14 -35.29
C GLN A 381 -6.22 -17.47 -34.84
N ASN A 382 -5.62 -17.98 -33.76
CA ASN A 382 -4.20 -17.81 -33.49
C ASN A 382 -3.44 -19.08 -33.89
N GLN A 383 -2.32 -18.90 -34.59
CA GLN A 383 -1.45 -20.00 -35.02
C GLN A 383 -0.97 -20.79 -33.79
N ALA A 384 -1.40 -22.05 -33.68
CA ALA A 384 -1.07 -22.90 -32.55
C ALA A 384 0.41 -23.30 -32.57
N ALA A 385 1.10 -23.05 -31.46
CA ALA A 385 2.40 -23.64 -31.19
C ALA A 385 2.30 -25.18 -31.14
N PRO A 386 3.36 -25.92 -31.49
CA PRO A 386 3.33 -27.37 -31.43
C PRO A 386 3.06 -27.88 -30.00
N PRO A 387 2.33 -29.00 -29.83
CA PRO A 387 2.00 -29.53 -28.51
C PRO A 387 3.26 -29.97 -27.77
N MET A 388 3.42 -29.47 -26.54
CA MET A 388 4.53 -29.84 -25.66
C MET A 388 4.41 -31.30 -25.21
N THR A 389 5.55 -31.95 -24.98
CA THR A 389 5.58 -33.28 -24.36
C THR A 389 5.24 -33.17 -22.86
N LYS A 390 4.77 -34.27 -22.25
CA LYS A 390 4.50 -34.36 -20.81
C LYS A 390 5.70 -33.93 -19.96
N GLU A 391 6.91 -34.22 -20.42
CA GLU A 391 8.15 -33.86 -19.71
C GLU A 391 8.46 -32.35 -19.79
N GLN A 392 8.14 -31.71 -20.93
CA GLN A 392 8.29 -30.26 -21.10
C GLN A 392 7.31 -29.48 -20.22
N ILE A 393 6.08 -29.96 -20.10
CA ILE A 393 5.07 -29.41 -19.18
C ILE A 393 5.59 -29.47 -17.73
N LEU A 394 6.08 -30.65 -17.32
CA LEU A 394 6.56 -30.87 -15.95
C LEU A 394 7.75 -29.95 -15.59
N LYS A 395 8.73 -29.81 -16.50
CA LYS A 395 9.88 -28.91 -16.32
C LYS A 395 9.47 -27.44 -16.24
N ALA A 396 8.45 -27.04 -16.99
CA ALA A 396 7.94 -25.67 -16.95
C ALA A 396 7.16 -25.36 -15.66
N GLU A 397 6.38 -26.32 -15.16
CA GLU A 397 5.70 -26.22 -13.87
C GLU A 397 6.70 -26.09 -12.72
N GLU A 398 7.75 -26.91 -12.70
CA GLU A 398 8.82 -26.84 -11.70
C GLU A 398 9.58 -25.52 -11.76
N LYS A 399 9.84 -24.97 -12.95
CA LYS A 399 10.48 -23.65 -13.14
C LYS A 399 9.59 -22.53 -12.59
N THR A 400 8.30 -22.53 -12.90
CA THR A 400 7.35 -21.49 -12.48
C THR A 400 7.18 -21.49 -10.96
N LEU A 401 7.03 -22.67 -10.36
CA LEU A 401 7.01 -22.82 -8.92
C LEU A 401 8.33 -22.33 -8.31
N GLY A 402 9.48 -22.72 -8.85
CA GLY A 402 10.80 -22.26 -8.40
C GLY A 402 10.94 -20.73 -8.39
N MET A 403 10.39 -20.05 -9.39
CA MET A 403 10.35 -18.58 -9.44
C MET A 403 9.46 -17.98 -8.36
N LEU A 404 8.27 -18.56 -8.12
CA LEU A 404 7.37 -18.16 -7.02
C LEU A 404 8.06 -18.32 -5.65
N PHE A 405 8.76 -19.44 -5.43
CA PHE A 405 9.54 -19.68 -4.21
C PHE A 405 10.72 -18.71 -4.06
N GLY A 406 11.39 -18.36 -5.15
CA GLY A 406 12.47 -17.37 -5.17
C GLY A 406 11.98 -15.99 -4.74
N ALA A 407 10.79 -15.58 -5.20
CA ALA A 407 10.17 -14.30 -4.86
C ALA A 407 9.71 -14.23 -3.39
N ILE A 408 9.29 -15.35 -2.80
CA ILE A 408 8.73 -15.40 -1.43
C ILE A 408 9.79 -15.24 -0.32
N GLY A 409 11.09 -15.23 -0.65
CA GLY A 409 12.17 -14.90 0.28
C GLY A 409 12.50 -15.98 1.32
N LYS A 410 13.76 -16.02 1.77
CA LYS A 410 14.32 -17.13 2.59
C LYS A 410 13.59 -17.38 3.92
N LYS A 411 12.99 -16.36 4.54
CA LYS A 411 12.30 -16.50 5.84
C LYS A 411 10.99 -17.30 5.75
N ARG A 412 10.40 -17.43 4.56
CA ARG A 412 9.05 -17.97 4.35
C ARG A 412 9.03 -19.29 3.58
N LYS A 413 10.21 -19.77 3.19
CA LYS A 413 10.46 -21.08 2.58
C LYS A 413 9.82 -22.26 3.35
N PRO A 414 9.89 -22.35 4.70
CA PRO A 414 9.34 -23.49 5.43
C PRO A 414 7.82 -23.62 5.33
N ILE A 415 7.11 -22.48 5.31
CA ILE A 415 5.65 -22.41 5.18
C ILE A 415 5.26 -22.97 3.82
N MET A 416 5.89 -22.49 2.77
CA MET A 416 5.54 -22.93 1.42
C MET A 416 6.00 -24.37 1.12
N GLU A 417 7.12 -24.84 1.68
CA GLU A 417 7.55 -26.25 1.61
C GLU A 417 6.52 -27.19 2.24
N LYS A 418 5.84 -26.77 3.33
CA LYS A 418 4.77 -27.54 3.99
C LYS A 418 3.61 -27.85 3.03
N TYR A 419 3.30 -26.97 2.09
CA TYR A 419 2.18 -27.14 1.15
C TYR A 419 2.62 -27.48 -0.28
N PHE A 420 3.94 -27.47 -0.55
CA PHE A 420 4.50 -27.71 -1.87
C PHE A 420 4.12 -29.09 -2.42
N GLU A 421 4.25 -30.14 -1.62
CA GLU A 421 3.91 -31.50 -2.04
C GLU A 421 2.41 -31.66 -2.31
N THR A 422 1.56 -30.99 -1.53
CA THR A 422 0.10 -30.98 -1.75
C THR A 422 -0.26 -30.23 -3.03
N LEU A 423 0.36 -29.08 -3.29
CA LEU A 423 0.21 -28.34 -4.55
C LEU A 423 0.67 -29.20 -5.74
N LYS A 424 1.82 -29.87 -5.62
CA LYS A 424 2.34 -30.79 -6.65
C LYS A 424 1.33 -31.89 -6.94
N GLN A 425 0.81 -32.57 -5.91
CA GLN A 425 -0.18 -33.64 -6.06
C GLN A 425 -1.49 -33.18 -6.73
N VAL A 426 -2.00 -32.00 -6.37
CA VAL A 426 -3.22 -31.43 -6.96
C VAL A 426 -3.01 -31.07 -8.43
N MET A 427 -1.84 -30.53 -8.81
CA MET A 427 -1.54 -30.21 -10.21
C MET A 427 -1.38 -31.47 -11.09
N HIS A 428 -0.90 -32.57 -10.51
CA HIS A 428 -0.66 -33.82 -11.26
C HIS A 428 -1.92 -34.65 -11.55
N ASN A 429 -3.08 -34.32 -10.96
CA ASN A 429 -4.32 -35.09 -11.15
C ASN A 429 -5.42 -34.29 -11.89
N PRO A 430 -5.74 -34.65 -13.16
CA PRO A 430 -6.72 -33.93 -13.98
C PRO A 430 -8.15 -33.88 -13.45
N GLU A 431 -8.59 -34.91 -12.76
CA GLU A 431 -10.00 -35.05 -12.32
C GLU A 431 -10.28 -34.35 -10.99
N ILE A 432 -9.22 -33.96 -10.27
CA ILE A 432 -9.28 -33.40 -8.91
C ILE A 432 -9.28 -31.85 -8.92
N ARG A 433 -9.00 -31.25 -10.08
CA ARG A 433 -8.49 -29.87 -10.23
C ARG A 433 -9.33 -28.78 -9.56
N THR A 434 -10.61 -28.63 -9.87
CA THR A 434 -11.33 -27.42 -9.44
C THR A 434 -11.74 -27.42 -7.97
N ARG A 435 -12.10 -28.60 -7.44
CA ARG A 435 -12.54 -28.74 -6.04
C ARG A 435 -11.34 -28.80 -5.10
N ALA A 436 -10.31 -29.59 -5.42
CA ALA A 436 -9.15 -29.68 -4.55
C ALA A 436 -8.28 -28.43 -4.57
N VAL A 437 -8.20 -27.70 -5.69
CA VAL A 437 -7.55 -26.37 -5.69
C VAL A 437 -8.30 -25.43 -4.74
N ARG A 438 -9.64 -25.39 -4.80
CA ARG A 438 -10.45 -24.57 -3.88
C ARG A 438 -10.31 -25.02 -2.42
N ASP A 439 -10.31 -26.32 -2.15
CA ASP A 439 -10.18 -26.84 -0.79
C ASP A 439 -8.77 -26.60 -0.24
N LEU A 440 -7.75 -26.75 -1.07
CA LEU A 440 -6.36 -26.41 -0.75
C LEU A 440 -6.20 -24.91 -0.50
N MET A 441 -6.90 -24.06 -1.26
CA MET A 441 -6.96 -22.61 -1.03
C MET A 441 -7.57 -22.28 0.33
N ASN A 442 -8.70 -22.90 0.67
CA ASN A 442 -9.35 -22.71 1.96
C ASN A 442 -8.50 -23.20 3.15
N GLN A 443 -7.54 -24.09 2.91
CA GLN A 443 -6.56 -24.55 3.90
C GLN A 443 -5.32 -23.65 3.97
N LEU A 444 -4.79 -23.22 2.82
CA LEU A 444 -3.60 -22.37 2.71
C LEU A 444 -3.83 -20.93 3.19
N TYR A 445 -4.99 -20.37 2.86
CA TYR A 445 -5.29 -18.96 3.10
C TYR A 445 -5.19 -18.56 4.58
N PRO A 446 -5.80 -19.30 5.52
CA PRO A 446 -5.66 -19.00 6.94
C PRO A 446 -4.21 -19.05 7.42
N ASP A 447 -3.46 -20.09 7.04
CA ASP A 447 -2.07 -20.29 7.51
C ASP A 447 -1.12 -19.21 6.96
N ILE A 448 -1.31 -18.80 5.70
CA ILE A 448 -0.51 -17.73 5.08
C ILE A 448 -0.89 -16.37 5.63
N TYR A 449 -2.18 -16.14 5.87
CA TYR A 449 -2.68 -14.91 6.48
C TYR A 449 -2.21 -14.78 7.94
N ASP A 450 -2.20 -15.88 8.71
CA ASP A 450 -1.78 -15.95 10.10
C ASP A 450 -0.25 -15.79 10.28
N GLU A 451 0.56 -16.41 9.42
CA GLU A 451 2.02 -16.43 9.59
C GLU A 451 2.76 -15.33 8.82
N ALA A 452 2.26 -14.91 7.64
CA ALA A 452 2.95 -13.93 6.82
C ALA A 452 2.48 -12.49 7.10
N GLY A 453 1.19 -12.29 7.41
CA GLY A 453 0.57 -10.95 7.56
C GLY A 453 0.76 -10.04 6.33
N ASP A 454 1.14 -10.62 5.19
CA ASP A 454 1.71 -9.91 4.07
C ASP A 454 0.76 -9.99 2.88
N LEU A 455 0.04 -8.88 2.70
CA LEU A 455 -0.91 -8.69 1.61
C LEU A 455 -0.25 -8.97 0.25
N GLU A 456 1.05 -8.70 0.10
CA GLU A 456 1.74 -8.92 -1.17
C GLU A 456 1.75 -10.39 -1.57
N ILE A 457 2.09 -11.31 -0.65
CA ILE A 457 2.10 -12.76 -0.90
C ILE A 457 0.69 -13.28 -1.20
N MET A 458 -0.31 -12.80 -0.47
CA MET A 458 -1.71 -13.15 -0.73
C MET A 458 -2.10 -12.74 -2.15
N LEU A 459 -1.69 -11.55 -2.59
CA LEU A 459 -1.93 -11.08 -3.95
C LEU A 459 -1.17 -11.88 -5.01
N TYR A 460 0.05 -12.34 -4.73
CA TYR A 460 0.82 -13.23 -5.61
C TYR A 460 0.14 -14.58 -5.78
N LEU A 461 -0.30 -15.18 -4.67
CA LEU A 461 -0.99 -16.48 -4.69
C LEU A 461 -2.34 -16.37 -5.37
N ASP A 462 -3.10 -15.31 -5.11
CA ASP A 462 -4.41 -15.13 -5.76
C ASP A 462 -4.27 -14.93 -7.27
N ALA A 463 -3.25 -14.19 -7.73
CA ALA A 463 -2.95 -14.03 -9.15
C ALA A 463 -2.48 -15.35 -9.79
N PHE A 464 -1.57 -16.08 -9.12
CA PHE A 464 -1.07 -17.36 -9.59
C PHE A 464 -2.19 -18.40 -9.71
N MET A 465 -3.06 -18.47 -8.71
CA MET A 465 -4.14 -19.44 -8.65
C MET A 465 -5.32 -19.06 -9.54
N GLY A 466 -5.61 -17.77 -9.72
CA GLY A 466 -6.58 -17.27 -10.70
C GLY A 466 -6.20 -17.68 -12.13
N GLN A 467 -4.91 -17.62 -12.45
CA GLN A 467 -4.40 -18.09 -13.74
C GLN A 467 -4.48 -19.61 -13.88
N ILE A 468 -4.12 -20.37 -12.85
CA ILE A 468 -4.32 -21.84 -12.82
C ILE A 468 -5.78 -22.19 -13.08
N GLN A 469 -6.72 -21.50 -12.43
CA GLN A 469 -8.15 -21.75 -12.58
C GLN A 469 -8.65 -21.40 -13.98
N TYR A 470 -8.15 -20.31 -14.58
CA TYR A 470 -8.45 -19.91 -15.95
C TYR A 470 -7.95 -20.96 -16.96
N LEU A 471 -6.68 -21.37 -16.87
CA LEU A 471 -6.08 -22.34 -17.77
C LEU A 471 -6.69 -23.74 -17.62
N ALA A 472 -7.09 -24.11 -16.39
CA ALA A 472 -7.88 -25.32 -16.14
C ALA A 472 -9.24 -25.31 -16.83
N ASN A 473 -9.90 -24.15 -16.90
CA ASN A 473 -11.19 -24.02 -17.55
C ASN A 473 -11.08 -24.01 -19.09
N GLN A 474 -9.97 -23.50 -19.64
CA GLN A 474 -9.73 -23.48 -21.09
C GLN A 474 -9.12 -24.77 -21.63
N ASN A 475 -8.74 -25.72 -20.76
CA ASN A 475 -7.94 -26.90 -21.14
C ASN A 475 -6.59 -26.54 -21.79
N GLU A 476 -6.12 -25.30 -21.60
CA GLU A 476 -4.93 -24.71 -22.22
C GLU A 476 -3.87 -24.44 -21.15
N TRP A 477 -3.23 -25.47 -20.61
CA TRP A 477 -2.18 -25.30 -19.58
C TRP A 477 -0.82 -24.82 -20.12
N VAL A 478 -0.72 -24.53 -21.43
CA VAL A 478 0.53 -24.16 -22.10
C VAL A 478 0.95 -22.70 -21.79
N ALA A 479 0.08 -21.86 -21.22
CA ALA A 479 0.35 -20.43 -21.06
C ALA A 479 1.10 -20.01 -19.77
N CYS A 480 1.21 -20.87 -18.75
CA CYS A 480 2.03 -20.56 -17.55
C CYS A 480 3.54 -20.48 -17.86
N VAL A 481 3.96 -20.92 -19.05
CA VAL A 481 5.35 -21.22 -19.41
C VAL A 481 6.12 -20.01 -19.95
N TYR A 482 5.46 -18.87 -20.20
CA TYR A 482 6.02 -17.77 -20.99
C TYR A 482 6.51 -16.55 -20.19
N TYR A 483 6.67 -16.66 -18.87
CA TYR A 483 7.10 -15.52 -18.05
C TYR A 483 8.58 -15.65 -17.69
N ASP A 484 9.36 -14.62 -18.00
CA ASP A 484 10.80 -14.58 -17.73
C ASP A 484 11.12 -14.08 -16.31
N SER A 485 10.14 -13.48 -15.63
CA SER A 485 10.28 -13.03 -14.24
C SER A 485 8.97 -13.04 -13.44
N PRO A 486 9.02 -13.07 -12.10
CA PRO A 486 7.84 -12.92 -11.24
C PRO A 486 7.10 -11.59 -11.46
N GLN A 487 7.81 -10.51 -11.80
CA GLN A 487 7.21 -9.19 -12.04
C GLN A 487 6.37 -9.20 -13.32
N GLU A 488 6.91 -9.78 -14.40
CA GLU A 488 6.22 -9.91 -15.69
C GLU A 488 4.98 -10.81 -15.58
N PHE A 489 5.09 -11.89 -14.79
CA PHE A 489 3.96 -12.75 -14.44
C PHE A 489 2.81 -11.94 -13.82
N ILE A 490 3.09 -11.08 -12.84
CA ILE A 490 2.04 -10.24 -12.23
C ILE A 490 1.45 -9.27 -13.24
N GLU A 491 2.30 -8.52 -13.94
CA GLU A 491 1.84 -7.43 -14.81
C GLU A 491 0.91 -7.95 -15.91
N ARG A 492 1.26 -9.09 -16.52
CA ARG A 492 0.44 -9.73 -17.55
C ARG A 492 -0.77 -10.46 -16.98
N SER A 493 -0.64 -11.19 -15.87
CA SER A 493 -1.79 -11.87 -15.25
C SER A 493 -2.83 -10.87 -14.71
N VAL A 494 -2.40 -9.68 -14.29
CA VAL A 494 -3.30 -8.58 -13.92
C VAL A 494 -4.01 -8.00 -15.15
N VAL A 495 -3.32 -7.79 -16.27
CA VAL A 495 -3.92 -7.32 -17.52
C VAL A 495 -4.93 -8.33 -18.09
N ASP A 496 -4.57 -9.62 -18.09
CA ASP A 496 -5.45 -10.69 -18.58
C ASP A 496 -6.69 -10.85 -17.69
N MET A 497 -6.55 -10.71 -16.37
CA MET A 497 -7.69 -10.71 -15.44
C MET A 497 -8.59 -9.46 -15.59
N GLN A 498 -8.03 -8.29 -15.88
CA GLN A 498 -8.82 -7.06 -16.10
C GLN A 498 -9.67 -7.14 -17.36
N ASN A 499 -9.17 -7.78 -18.41
CA ASN A 499 -9.89 -7.99 -19.67
C ASN A 499 -11.05 -9.02 -19.54
N LEU A 500 -11.10 -9.80 -18.45
CA LEU A 500 -12.16 -10.78 -18.17
C LEU A 500 -13.34 -10.21 -17.37
N THR A 501 -13.25 -8.95 -16.92
CA THR A 501 -14.29 -8.25 -16.15
C THR A 501 -15.23 -7.37 -16.99
N TYR A 502 -15.21 -7.50 -18.32
CA TYR A 502 -16.17 -6.87 -19.24
C TYR A 502 -17.07 -7.90 -19.93
#